data_AF-A0A851TJ05-F1
#
_entry.id   AF-A0A851TJ05-F1
#
_cell.length_a   1.000
_cell.length_b   1.000
_cell.length_c   1.000
_cell.angle_alpha   90.00
_cell.angle_beta   90.00
_cell.angle_gamma   90.00
#
_symmetry.space_group_name_H-M   'P 1'
#
loop_
_entity.id
_entity.type
_entity.pdbx_description
1 polymer ?
#
loop_
_entity_poly.entity_id
_entity_poly.type
_entity_poly.pdbx_seq_one_letter_code
_entity_poly.pdbx_strand_id
1 'polypeptide(L)'
;RAKALLQQLPPQDCDERYCPGLAEEERKQLRAFIARRRREALGQGLARPVPAPCHGCPCRKCGRRLNQGDPGVSASHLGGHLWHPSCFCCHFCHQPLVDLIYFQQDGRIYCGRHHAELFRPRCASCDQV
;
A
#
# COMPACT_ATOMS: atom_id res chain seq x y z
N ARG A 1 -4.02 4.36 13.05
CA ARG A 1 -2.80 3.85 12.37
C ARG A 1 -2.56 2.35 12.62
N ALA A 2 -2.35 1.89 13.86
CA ALA A 2 -2.03 0.48 14.15
C ALA A 2 -3.07 -0.54 13.61
N LYS A 3 -4.37 -0.29 13.82
CA LYS A 3 -5.45 -1.13 13.28
C LYS A 3 -5.40 -1.29 11.75
N ALA A 4 -5.11 -0.20 11.03
CA ALA A 4 -5.01 -0.21 9.57
C ALA A 4 -3.80 -1.01 9.07
N LEU A 5 -2.66 -0.92 9.77
CA LEU A 5 -1.48 -1.72 9.45
C LEU A 5 -1.73 -3.21 9.68
N LEU A 6 -2.36 -3.59 10.79
CA LEU A 6 -2.72 -4.99 11.08
C LEU A 6 -3.69 -5.55 10.04
N GLN A 7 -4.64 -4.75 9.54
CA GLN A 7 -5.54 -5.15 8.47
C GLN A 7 -4.84 -5.31 7.11
N GLN A 8 -3.78 -4.54 6.86
CA GLN A 8 -3.02 -4.60 5.60
C GLN A 8 -1.94 -5.68 5.58
N LEU A 9 -1.37 -5.97 6.75
CA LEU A 9 -0.26 -6.89 6.97
C LEU A 9 -0.55 -7.77 8.20
N PRO A 10 -1.46 -8.74 8.07
CA PRO A 10 -1.66 -9.72 9.12
C PRO A 10 -0.33 -10.45 9.41
N PRO A 11 -0.04 -10.82 10.67
CA PRO A 11 1.21 -11.50 11.03
C PRO A 11 1.38 -12.85 10.30
N GLN A 12 0.29 -13.59 10.08
CA GLN A 12 0.25 -14.85 9.32
C GLN A 12 0.73 -14.70 7.87
N ASP A 13 0.55 -13.50 7.34
CA ASP A 13 0.85 -13.09 5.98
C ASP A 13 2.28 -12.58 5.80
N CYS A 14 3.02 -12.46 6.91
CA CYS A 14 4.33 -11.82 6.99
C CYS A 14 5.42 -12.75 7.52
N ASP A 15 5.05 -13.82 8.24
CA ASP A 15 5.98 -14.73 8.89
C ASP A 15 5.36 -16.13 9.11
N GLU A 16 6.11 -17.17 8.75
CA GLU A 16 5.69 -18.56 8.85
C GLU A 16 5.49 -19.05 10.28
N ARG A 17 6.11 -18.39 11.27
CA ARG A 17 5.99 -18.75 12.69
C ARG A 17 4.56 -18.65 13.21
N TYR A 18 3.72 -17.84 12.56
CA TYR A 18 2.31 -17.70 12.91
C TYR A 18 1.40 -18.74 12.23
N CYS A 19 1.98 -19.66 11.45
CA CYS A 19 1.26 -20.69 10.70
C CYS A 19 1.85 -22.10 10.95
N PRO A 20 1.81 -22.61 12.20
CA PRO A 20 2.47 -23.87 12.55
C PRO A 20 1.89 -25.11 11.83
N GLY A 21 0.63 -25.05 11.39
CA GLY A 21 -0.09 -26.17 10.76
C GLY A 21 0.08 -26.33 9.25
N LEU A 22 0.91 -25.50 8.58
CA LEU A 22 1.07 -25.58 7.13
C LEU A 22 1.95 -26.77 6.71
N ALA A 23 1.55 -27.45 5.65
CA ALA A 23 2.36 -28.45 4.95
C ALA A 23 3.60 -27.81 4.30
N GLU A 24 4.63 -28.60 3.95
CA GLU A 24 5.86 -28.06 3.35
C GLU A 24 5.61 -27.26 2.07
N GLU A 25 4.67 -27.68 1.24
CA GLU A 25 4.34 -26.99 0.01
C GLU A 25 3.68 -25.63 0.28
N GLU A 26 2.74 -25.57 1.23
CA GLU A 26 2.09 -24.33 1.64
C GLU A 26 3.09 -23.36 2.29
N ARG A 27 4.07 -23.88 3.05
CA ARG A 27 5.18 -23.08 3.60
C ARG A 27 6.04 -22.49 2.49
N LYS A 28 6.38 -23.25 1.45
CA LYS A 28 7.11 -22.73 0.28
C LYS A 28 6.31 -21.62 -0.42
N GLN A 29 5.01 -21.82 -0.62
CA GLN A 29 4.13 -20.82 -1.21
C GLN A 29 4.04 -19.55 -0.33
N LEU A 30 3.94 -19.69 0.99
CA LEU A 30 3.94 -18.56 1.92
C LEU A 30 5.28 -17.79 1.88
N ARG A 31 6.42 -18.49 1.88
CA ARG A 31 7.74 -17.86 1.74
C ARG A 31 7.87 -17.09 0.43
N ALA A 32 7.44 -17.68 -0.68
CA ALA A 32 7.45 -17.03 -1.99
C ALA A 32 6.55 -15.77 -2.00
N PHE A 33 5.38 -15.85 -1.38
CA PHE A 33 4.46 -14.72 -1.23
C PHE A 33 5.05 -13.59 -0.36
N ILE A 34 5.65 -13.91 0.79
CA ILE A 34 6.31 -12.92 1.66
C ILE A 34 7.46 -12.24 0.91
N ALA A 35 8.30 -13.02 0.22
CA ALA A 35 9.42 -12.49 -0.56
C ALA A 35 8.94 -11.56 -1.69
N ARG A 36 7.89 -11.95 -2.42
CA ARG A 36 7.26 -11.12 -3.45
C ARG A 36 6.73 -9.81 -2.86
N ARG A 37 5.95 -9.89 -1.79
CA ARG A 37 5.36 -8.73 -1.13
C ARG A 37 6.44 -7.76 -0.64
N ARG A 38 7.55 -8.24 -0.08
CA ARG A 38 8.68 -7.38 0.33
C ARG A 38 9.35 -6.69 -0.86
N ARG A 39 9.45 -7.38 -2.00
CA ARG A 39 10.04 -6.82 -3.24
C ARG A 39 9.15 -5.76 -3.88
N GLU A 40 7.84 -5.99 -3.88
CA GLU A 40 6.84 -5.09 -4.50
C GLU A 40 6.37 -3.98 -3.55
N ALA A 41 6.77 -4.00 -2.27
CA ALA A 41 6.48 -2.94 -1.32
C ALA A 41 7.24 -1.66 -1.71
N LEU A 42 6.50 -0.65 -2.16
CA LEU A 42 7.03 0.63 -2.62
C LEU A 42 7.25 1.65 -1.49
N GLY A 43 7.12 1.22 -0.23
CA GLY A 43 7.37 2.05 0.94
C GLY A 43 6.11 2.72 1.52
N GLN A 44 6.32 3.83 2.22
CA GLN A 44 5.28 4.58 2.93
C GLN A 44 5.04 5.93 2.25
N GLY A 45 3.78 6.28 1.99
CA GLY A 45 3.43 7.62 1.51
C GLY A 45 3.57 8.62 2.64
N LEU A 46 4.60 9.46 2.61
CA LEU A 46 4.86 10.42 3.68
C LEU A 46 4.05 11.69 3.46
N ALA A 47 3.23 12.04 4.44
CA ALA A 47 2.60 13.35 4.48
C ALA A 47 3.67 14.41 4.81
N ARG A 48 3.94 15.31 3.86
CA ARG A 48 4.80 16.46 4.07
C ARG A 48 4.17 17.70 3.42
N PRO A 49 4.42 18.90 3.95
CA PRO A 49 4.07 20.12 3.24
C PRO A 49 4.69 20.11 1.85
N VAL A 50 3.94 20.55 0.85
CA VAL A 50 4.45 20.65 -0.53
C VAL A 50 5.68 21.57 -0.53
N PRO A 51 6.85 21.08 -1.01
CA PRO A 51 8.11 21.82 -0.91
C PRO A 51 8.09 23.08 -1.78
N ALA A 52 8.78 24.13 -1.36
CA ALA A 52 9.05 25.30 -2.19
C ALA A 52 10.23 24.99 -3.15
N PRO A 53 10.21 25.45 -4.42
CA PRO A 53 9.16 26.23 -5.09
C PRO A 53 8.26 25.34 -5.97
N CYS A 54 7.22 24.71 -5.40
CA CYS A 54 6.12 24.12 -6.20
C CYS A 54 5.04 25.17 -6.47
N HIS A 55 5.04 25.78 -7.66
CA HIS A 55 3.94 26.63 -8.12
C HIS A 55 2.85 25.76 -8.78
N GLY A 56 2.01 25.16 -7.95
CA GLY A 56 0.82 24.43 -8.41
C GLY A 56 1.13 23.07 -9.03
N CYS A 57 1.79 22.22 -8.26
CA CYS A 57 2.16 20.87 -8.68
C CYS A 57 0.90 20.00 -8.82
N PRO A 58 0.71 19.30 -9.95
CA PRO A 58 -0.53 18.58 -10.22
C PRO A 58 -0.63 17.31 -9.38
N CYS A 59 -1.79 17.09 -8.76
CA CYS A 59 -2.08 15.84 -8.10
C CYS A 59 -2.27 14.73 -9.13
N ARG A 60 -1.51 13.64 -9.04
CA ARG A 60 -1.56 12.52 -10.00
C ARG A 60 -2.94 11.85 -10.10
N LYS A 61 -3.77 11.91 -9.04
CA LYS A 61 -5.11 11.30 -9.04
C LYS A 61 -6.21 12.22 -9.56
N CYS A 62 -6.30 13.45 -9.03
CA CYS A 62 -7.41 14.36 -9.34
C CYS A 62 -7.06 15.46 -10.34
N GLY A 63 -5.79 15.61 -10.73
CA GLY A 63 -5.31 16.65 -11.64
C GLY A 63 -5.28 18.06 -11.05
N ARG A 64 -5.93 18.30 -9.89
CA ARG A 64 -5.92 19.60 -9.22
C ARG A 64 -4.53 19.93 -8.68
N ARG A 65 -4.20 21.21 -8.68
CA ARG A 65 -2.90 21.72 -8.23
C ARG A 65 -2.84 21.73 -6.70
N LEU A 66 -1.74 21.26 -6.13
CA LEU A 66 -1.39 21.48 -4.73
C LEU A 66 -0.59 22.79 -4.62
N ASN A 67 -0.94 23.63 -3.65
CA ASN A 67 -0.17 24.86 -3.40
C ASN A 67 0.99 24.58 -2.45
N GLN A 68 1.98 25.47 -2.48
CA GLN A 68 3.07 25.45 -1.52
C GLN A 68 2.53 25.53 -0.09
N GLY A 69 3.05 24.68 0.81
CA GLY A 69 2.64 24.64 2.22
C GLY A 69 1.39 23.81 2.50
N ASP A 70 0.58 23.45 1.50
CA ASP A 70 -0.54 22.52 1.68
C ASP A 70 -0.01 21.13 2.07
N PRO A 71 -0.79 20.34 2.83
CA PRO A 71 -0.44 18.96 3.11
C PRO A 71 -0.45 18.17 1.80
N GLY A 72 0.72 17.69 1.40
CA GLY A 72 0.92 16.82 0.25
C GLY A 72 1.43 15.45 0.69
N VAL A 73 1.29 14.48 -0.19
CA VAL A 73 1.88 13.15 -0.02
C VAL A 73 2.85 12.96 -1.15
N SER A 74 4.10 12.67 -0.81
CA SER A 74 5.10 12.25 -1.79
C SER A 74 5.32 10.75 -1.67
N ALA A 75 5.41 10.10 -2.84
CA ALA A 75 5.70 8.69 -2.95
C ALA A 75 6.92 8.54 -3.85
N SER A 76 8.10 8.43 -3.24
CA SER A 76 9.39 8.43 -3.95
C SER A 76 9.47 7.35 -5.02
N HIS A 77 8.85 6.20 -4.77
CA HIS A 77 8.86 5.05 -5.68
C HIS A 77 7.83 5.15 -6.81
N LEU A 78 6.96 6.16 -6.79
CA LEU A 78 5.99 6.45 -7.84
C LEU A 78 6.47 7.60 -8.73
N GLY A 79 7.77 7.72 -9.00
CA GLY A 79 8.31 8.73 -9.93
C GLY A 79 8.20 10.17 -9.43
N GLY A 80 8.20 10.39 -8.12
CA GLY A 80 8.25 11.74 -7.53
C GLY A 80 6.97 12.57 -7.72
N HIS A 81 5.84 11.96 -8.05
CA HIS A 81 4.58 12.70 -8.11
C HIS A 81 4.08 13.12 -6.73
N LEU A 82 3.09 14.00 -6.73
CA LEU A 82 2.42 14.48 -5.53
C LEU A 82 0.95 14.09 -5.53
N TRP A 83 0.44 13.82 -4.34
CA TRP A 83 -0.98 13.55 -4.11
C TRP A 83 -1.49 14.41 -2.97
N HIS A 84 -2.77 14.76 -3.01
CA HIS A 84 -3.45 15.18 -1.79
C HIS A 84 -3.55 13.99 -0.81
N PRO A 85 -3.55 14.23 0.50
CA PRO A 85 -3.78 13.19 1.51
C PRO A 85 -5.03 12.34 1.25
N SER A 86 -6.12 12.98 0.82
CA SER A 86 -7.37 12.31 0.44
C SER A 86 -7.30 11.56 -0.89
N CYS A 87 -6.39 11.99 -1.77
CA CYS A 87 -6.18 11.38 -3.08
C CYS A 87 -5.23 10.17 -3.02
N PHE A 88 -4.35 10.11 -2.01
CA PHE A 88 -3.46 8.98 -1.81
C PHE A 88 -4.17 7.84 -1.08
N CYS A 89 -4.98 7.08 -1.81
CA CYS A 89 -5.78 6.01 -1.27
C CYS A 89 -5.81 4.78 -2.17
N CYS A 90 -6.15 3.63 -1.58
CA CYS A 90 -6.28 2.37 -2.31
C CYS A 90 -7.34 2.48 -3.41
N HIS A 91 -7.05 1.92 -4.58
CA HIS A 91 -7.96 1.91 -5.71
C HIS A 91 -9.27 1.14 -5.44
N PHE A 92 -9.22 0.08 -4.62
CA PHE A 92 -10.36 -0.79 -4.36
C PHE A 92 -11.21 -0.32 -3.16
N CYS A 93 -10.61 -0.16 -1.98
CA CYS A 93 -11.35 0.23 -0.78
C CYS A 93 -11.33 1.72 -0.46
N HIS A 94 -10.64 2.54 -1.26
CA HIS A 94 -10.49 3.98 -1.04
C HIS A 94 -9.93 4.39 0.33
N GLN A 95 -9.35 3.45 1.08
CA GLN A 95 -8.68 3.75 2.34
C GLN A 95 -7.45 4.64 2.09
N PRO A 96 -7.30 5.77 2.81
CA PRO A 96 -6.09 6.58 2.77
C PRO A 96 -4.85 5.75 3.13
N LEU A 97 -3.79 5.89 2.34
CA LEU A 97 -2.53 5.16 2.51
C LEU A 97 -1.39 6.04 3.01
N VAL A 98 -1.72 7.26 3.44
CA VAL A 98 -0.79 8.15 4.13
C VAL A 98 -0.27 7.46 5.39
N ASP A 99 1.05 7.45 5.55
CA ASP A 99 1.79 6.79 6.63
C ASP A 99 1.57 5.26 6.73
N LEU A 100 1.02 4.66 5.67
CA LEU A 100 0.82 3.22 5.51
C LEU A 100 1.63 2.69 4.33
N ILE A 101 1.76 1.37 4.26
CA ILE A 101 2.46 0.70 3.16
C ILE A 101 1.51 0.63 1.96
N TYR A 102 2.03 0.98 0.79
CA TYR A 102 1.30 0.94 -0.47
C TYR A 102 2.06 0.13 -1.52
N PHE A 103 1.31 -0.35 -2.50
CA PHE A 103 1.79 -1.14 -3.62
C PHE A 103 1.29 -0.52 -4.93
N GLN A 104 2.03 -0.68 -6.01
CA GLN A 104 1.59 -0.26 -7.35
C GLN A 104 1.45 -1.48 -8.25
N GLN A 105 0.32 -1.58 -8.93
CA GLN A 105 0.10 -2.53 -10.01
C GLN A 105 -0.62 -1.81 -11.15
N ASP A 106 -0.13 -1.93 -12.38
CA ASP A 106 -0.73 -1.33 -13.59
C ASP A 106 -1.02 0.19 -13.46
N GLY A 107 -0.12 0.90 -12.79
CA GLY A 107 -0.26 2.35 -12.55
C GLY A 107 -1.30 2.74 -11.49
N ARG A 108 -1.91 1.77 -10.81
CA ARG A 108 -2.87 1.97 -9.72
C ARG A 108 -2.25 1.63 -8.37
N ILE A 109 -2.68 2.34 -7.32
CA ILE A 109 -2.16 2.18 -5.95
C ILE A 109 -3.11 1.29 -5.14
N TYR A 110 -2.56 0.30 -4.45
CA TYR A 110 -3.29 -0.65 -3.62
C TYR A 110 -2.76 -0.68 -2.18
N CYS A 111 -3.63 -1.03 -1.23
CA CYS A 111 -3.21 -1.38 0.11
C CYS A 111 -2.62 -2.80 0.13
N GLY A 112 -1.88 -3.16 1.19
CA GLY A 112 -1.27 -4.49 1.30
C GLY A 112 -2.24 -5.66 1.26
N ARG A 113 -3.49 -5.45 1.65
CA ARG A 113 -4.58 -6.44 1.55
C ARG A 113 -5.02 -6.66 0.10
N HIS A 114 -5.58 -5.63 -0.54
CA HIS A 114 -6.10 -5.77 -1.91
C HIS A 114 -5.01 -6.10 -2.93
N HIS A 115 -3.77 -5.65 -2.70
CA HIS A 115 -2.66 -6.08 -3.55
C HIS A 115 -2.38 -7.57 -3.41
N ALA A 116 -2.43 -8.12 -2.18
CA ALA A 116 -2.25 -9.55 -1.96
C ALA A 116 -3.39 -10.38 -2.52
N GLU A 117 -4.63 -9.89 -2.44
CA GLU A 117 -5.81 -10.56 -3.00
C GLU A 117 -5.71 -10.75 -4.52
N LEU A 118 -4.90 -9.96 -5.23
CA LEU A 118 -4.60 -10.18 -6.67
C LEU A 118 -3.82 -11.47 -6.94
N PHE A 119 -3.10 -12.00 -5.94
CA PHE A 119 -2.24 -13.19 -6.08
C PHE A 119 -2.69 -14.37 -5.22
N ARG A 120 -3.27 -14.07 -4.07
CA ARG A 120 -3.76 -15.02 -3.06
C ARG A 120 -5.15 -14.52 -2.63
N PRO A 121 -6.20 -14.78 -3.43
CA PRO A 121 -7.54 -14.30 -3.13
C PRO A 121 -7.99 -14.86 -1.79
N ARG A 122 -8.41 -13.97 -0.89
CA ARG A 122 -9.02 -14.35 0.39
C ARG A 122 -10.47 -14.74 0.16
N CYS A 123 -10.98 -15.70 0.91
CA CYS A 123 -12.40 -16.01 0.92
C CYS A 123 -13.19 -14.80 1.42
N ALA A 124 -14.12 -14.29 0.59
CA ALA A 124 -14.92 -13.11 0.92
C ALA A 124 -15.81 -13.29 2.18
N SER A 125 -16.14 -14.53 2.55
CA SER A 125 -17.01 -14.82 3.69
C SER A 125 -16.27 -15.01 5.03
N CYS A 126 -15.02 -15.46 5.03
CA CYS A 126 -14.28 -15.74 6.26
C CYS A 126 -12.90 -15.05 6.36
N ASP A 127 -12.50 -14.32 5.32
CA ASP A 127 -11.22 -13.60 5.20
C ASP A 127 -9.96 -14.48 5.36
N GLN A 128 -10.14 -15.80 5.31
CA GLN A 128 -9.07 -16.80 5.29
C GLN A 128 -8.48 -16.92 3.88
N VAL A 129 -7.18 -17.21 3.82
CA VAL A 129 -6.42 -17.51 2.58
C VAL A 129 -6.51 -19.00 2.30
#